data_AF-A0A939EI26-F1
#
_entry.id   AF-A0A939EI26-F1
#
_cell.length_a   1.000
_cell.length_b   1.000
_cell.length_c   1.000
_cell.angle_alpha   90.00
_cell.angle_beta   90.00
_cell.angle_gamma   90.00
#
_symmetry.space_group_name_H-M   'P 1'
#
loop_
_entity.id
_entity.type
_entity.pdbx_description
1 polymer ?
#
loop_
_entity_poly.entity_id
_entity_poly.type
_entity_poly.pdbx_seq_one_letter_code
_entity_poly.pdbx_strand_id
1 'polypeptide(L)'
;MIALQQSAIFQEFAGKIRAPETVAVDPLRPTDIPRPASEINRIVAIDGSLVTETLRDGFPGAEASLVQLALVYVDLRKLKTEPAAKIIPPRAFNTMDTAHTLQTVLPGRNVVREDGLSPRDYFRVSVFEALQGKVVAQGHETLLETYESLVSGRDTPFKCPACGNEIIPTVGRSNCRCGAEVLSTDQLRFHERFNETGPNGEPHGEVMRFLEIVLLVNVLRYFLTSESAVRVLPDIAFVLDGPLAAFGQYASLAPYVKAELRRIHEESIKRTGRGLLIFSLIKTGQFVEHFERIDFDREKGPDSFFPRRVRFSQV
;
A
#
# COMPACT_ATOMS: atom_id res chain seq x y z
N MET A 1 6.53 39.36 -11.03
CA MET A 1 5.74 38.73 -9.93
C MET A 1 5.96 39.53 -8.67
N ILE A 2 4.88 39.95 -8.00
CA ILE A 2 4.95 40.58 -6.67
C ILE A 2 5.16 39.46 -5.65
N ALA A 3 6.10 39.63 -4.71
CA ALA A 3 6.27 38.65 -3.64
C ALA A 3 5.00 38.62 -2.78
N LEU A 4 4.52 37.42 -2.41
CA LEU A 4 3.24 37.26 -1.70
C LEU A 4 3.13 38.17 -0.45
N GLN A 5 4.24 38.34 0.28
CA GLN A 5 4.31 39.20 1.46
C GLN A 5 4.18 40.71 1.16
N GLN A 6 4.39 41.14 -0.08
CA GLN A 6 4.21 42.53 -0.51
C GLN A 6 2.77 42.81 -0.99
N SER A 7 1.92 41.77 -1.07
CA SER A 7 0.52 41.93 -1.43
C SER A 7 -0.30 42.47 -0.26
N ALA A 8 -0.93 43.64 -0.44
CA ALA A 8 -1.86 44.20 0.55
C ALA A 8 -3.00 43.23 0.91
N ILE A 9 -3.46 42.44 -0.07
CA ILE A 9 -4.49 41.41 0.13
C ILE A 9 -3.98 40.30 1.04
N PHE A 10 -2.72 39.89 0.89
CA PHE A 10 -2.13 38.86 1.76
C PHE A 10 -1.90 39.39 3.18
N GLN A 11 -1.53 40.66 3.34
CA GLN A 11 -1.37 41.29 4.65
C GLN A 11 -2.72 41.36 5.40
N GLU A 12 -3.80 41.71 4.70
CA GLU A 12 -5.15 41.68 5.28
C GLU A 12 -5.57 40.26 5.66
N PHE A 13 -5.26 39.26 4.82
CA PHE A 13 -5.51 37.85 5.12
C PHE A 13 -4.72 37.39 6.36
N ALA A 14 -3.42 37.70 6.42
CA ALA A 14 -2.54 37.32 7.53
C ALA A 14 -3.01 37.91 8.87
N GLY A 15 -3.51 39.16 8.86
CA GLY A 15 -4.09 39.81 10.04
C GLY A 15 -5.37 39.15 10.57
N LYS A 16 -6.00 38.27 9.78
CA LYS A 16 -7.20 37.50 10.18
C LYS A 16 -6.84 36.09 10.68
N ILE A 17 -5.60 35.64 10.55
CA ILE A 17 -5.16 34.32 11.04
C ILE A 17 -5.07 34.35 12.56
N ARG A 18 -5.63 33.34 13.22
CA ARG A 18 -5.50 33.13 14.67
C ARG A 18 -4.98 31.72 14.92
N ALA A 19 -4.23 31.54 16.01
CA ALA A 19 -3.93 30.20 16.50
C ALA A 19 -5.26 29.52 16.88
N PRO A 20 -5.46 28.24 16.50
CA PRO A 20 -6.61 27.49 17.00
C PRO A 20 -6.57 27.43 18.52
N GLU A 21 -7.74 27.51 19.17
CA GLU A 21 -7.84 27.28 20.61
C GLU A 21 -7.28 25.91 20.95
N THR A 22 -6.47 25.83 22.00
CA THR A 22 -5.86 24.59 22.44
C THR A 22 -6.95 23.67 22.99
N VAL A 23 -7.45 22.78 22.14
CA VAL A 23 -8.37 21.73 22.58
C VAL A 23 -7.55 20.72 23.38
N ALA A 24 -7.98 20.44 24.61
CA ALA A 24 -7.40 19.36 25.40
C ALA A 24 -7.56 18.04 24.62
N VAL A 25 -6.47 17.52 24.08
CA VAL A 25 -6.47 16.24 23.38
C VAL A 25 -6.30 15.15 24.44
N ASP A 26 -7.16 14.13 24.41
CA ASP A 26 -6.97 12.94 25.25
C ASP A 26 -5.67 12.26 24.80
N PRO A 27 -4.63 12.18 25.65
CA PRO A 27 -3.37 11.59 25.26
C PRO A 27 -3.58 10.12 24.92
N LEU A 28 -3.07 9.69 23.76
CA LEU A 28 -3.02 8.27 23.41
C LEU A 28 -2.29 7.52 24.51
N ARG A 29 -3.00 6.62 25.20
CA ARG A 29 -2.40 5.79 26.23
C ARG A 29 -1.60 4.68 25.54
N PRO A 30 -0.30 4.54 25.83
CA PRO A 30 0.47 3.41 25.35
C PRO A 30 -0.26 2.12 25.70
N THR A 31 -0.49 1.27 24.70
CA THR A 31 -1.06 -0.07 24.94
C THR A 31 0.09 -1.01 25.25
N ASP A 32 0.01 -1.72 26.38
CA ASP A 32 0.97 -2.76 26.70
C ASP A 32 0.82 -3.90 25.69
N ILE A 33 1.81 -4.02 24.80
CA ILE A 33 1.89 -5.11 23.84
C ILE A 33 2.59 -6.27 24.55
N PRO A 34 1.92 -7.42 24.77
CA PRO A 34 2.56 -8.58 25.37
C PRO A 34 3.77 -9.00 24.53
N ARG A 35 4.87 -9.35 25.19
CA ARG A 35 6.03 -9.90 24.49
C ARG A 35 5.60 -11.18 23.76
N PRO A 36 6.02 -11.39 22.51
CA PRO A 36 5.71 -12.62 21.80
C PRO A 36 6.24 -13.82 22.62
N ALA A 37 5.39 -14.83 22.80
CA ALA A 37 5.70 -16.02 23.60
C ALA A 37 6.70 -16.96 22.91
N SER A 38 6.91 -16.81 21.60
CA SER A 38 7.99 -17.45 20.85
C SER A 38 8.93 -16.42 20.23
N GLU A 39 10.13 -16.89 19.94
CA GLU A 39 11.09 -16.13 19.17
C GLU A 39 10.65 -16.03 17.71
N ILE A 40 10.50 -14.79 17.24
CA ILE A 40 10.36 -14.50 15.81
C ILE A 40 11.66 -14.89 15.14
N ASN A 41 11.57 -15.84 14.22
CA ASN A 41 12.73 -16.42 13.55
C ASN A 41 12.64 -16.32 12.02
N ARG A 42 11.58 -15.69 11.52
CA ARG A 42 11.33 -15.44 10.10
C ARG A 42 10.75 -14.04 9.92
N ILE A 43 11.10 -13.39 8.81
CA ILE A 43 10.50 -12.13 8.38
C ILE A 43 9.96 -12.32 6.97
N VAL A 44 8.76 -11.79 6.72
CA VAL A 44 8.21 -11.61 5.39
C VAL A 44 8.03 -10.11 5.18
N ALA A 45 8.83 -9.52 4.31
CA ALA A 45 8.77 -8.11 3.98
C ALA A 45 8.11 -7.89 2.60
N ILE A 46 7.26 -6.87 2.51
CA ILE A 46 6.66 -6.42 1.25
C ILE A 46 7.09 -4.97 1.02
N ASP A 47 7.66 -4.71 -0.15
CA ASP A 47 8.12 -3.39 -0.58
C ASP A 47 7.71 -3.14 -2.03
N GLY A 48 7.16 -1.95 -2.29
CA GLY A 48 6.78 -1.48 -3.61
C GLY A 48 7.61 -0.29 -4.05
N SER A 49 8.12 -0.38 -5.26
CA SER A 49 8.86 0.68 -5.94
C SER A 49 8.19 1.11 -7.25
N LEU A 50 8.36 2.39 -7.57
CA LEU A 50 7.78 3.02 -8.74
C LEU A 50 8.86 3.82 -9.46
N VAL A 51 9.05 3.55 -10.75
CA VAL A 51 9.93 4.35 -11.62
C VAL A 51 9.13 4.83 -12.81
N THR A 52 9.09 6.15 -13.03
CA THR A 52 8.36 6.78 -14.14
C THR A 52 9.34 7.29 -15.18
N GLU A 53 9.13 6.91 -16.42
CA GLU A 53 9.97 7.30 -17.55
C GLU A 53 9.13 7.94 -18.65
N THR A 54 9.72 8.90 -19.36
CA THR A 54 9.11 9.49 -20.57
C THR A 54 9.30 8.56 -21.76
N LEU A 55 8.24 8.32 -22.51
CA LEU A 55 8.28 7.50 -23.71
C LEU A 55 8.55 8.36 -24.94
N ARG A 56 9.39 7.84 -25.85
CA ARG A 56 9.67 8.51 -27.13
C ARG A 56 8.46 8.47 -28.06
N ASP A 57 7.83 7.31 -28.15
CA ASP A 57 6.58 7.11 -28.88
C ASP A 57 5.45 7.71 -28.05
N GLY A 58 4.74 8.70 -28.62
CA GLY A 58 3.73 9.51 -27.90
C GLY A 58 4.24 10.86 -27.37
N PHE A 59 5.45 11.29 -27.75
CA PHE A 59 5.93 12.63 -27.45
C PHE A 59 5.04 13.74 -28.07
N PRO A 60 4.80 14.88 -27.38
CA PRO A 60 5.32 15.25 -26.06
C PRO A 60 4.50 14.70 -24.89
N GLY A 61 5.18 14.44 -23.79
CA GLY A 61 4.54 14.18 -22.49
C GLY A 61 4.10 12.74 -22.24
N ALA A 62 4.22 11.82 -23.21
CA ALA A 62 4.00 10.41 -22.95
C ALA A 62 4.92 9.89 -21.84
N GLU A 63 4.32 9.18 -20.89
CA GLU A 63 5.02 8.59 -19.76
C GLU A 63 4.38 7.27 -19.36
N ALA A 64 5.17 6.38 -18.78
CA ALA A 64 4.68 5.18 -18.13
C ALA A 64 5.49 4.91 -16.87
N SER A 65 4.90 4.18 -15.94
CA SER A 65 5.59 3.79 -14.72
C SER A 65 5.73 2.28 -14.62
N LEU A 66 6.96 1.83 -14.36
CA LEU A 66 7.21 0.48 -13.90
C LEU A 66 6.90 0.41 -12.41
N VAL A 67 5.91 -0.40 -12.05
CA VAL A 67 5.60 -0.77 -10.67
C VAL A 67 6.24 -2.12 -10.40
N GLN A 68 7.03 -2.20 -9.33
CA GLN A 68 7.62 -3.46 -8.87
C GLN A 68 7.33 -3.68 -7.40
N LEU A 69 6.70 -4.81 -7.09
CA LEU A 69 6.48 -5.30 -5.73
C LEU A 69 7.46 -6.42 -5.45
N ALA A 70 8.14 -6.38 -4.31
CA ALA A 70 9.02 -7.42 -3.83
C ALA A 70 8.44 -8.05 -2.56
N LEU A 71 8.32 -9.37 -2.55
CA LEU A 71 8.07 -10.20 -1.38
C LEU A 71 9.38 -10.85 -0.96
N VAL A 72 9.95 -10.43 0.16
CA VAL A 72 11.23 -10.92 0.67
C VAL A 72 10.99 -11.76 1.91
N TYR A 73 11.30 -13.05 1.84
CA TYR A 73 11.35 -13.94 2.99
C TYR A 73 12.76 -13.98 3.55
N VAL A 74 12.95 -13.75 4.85
CA VAL A 74 14.24 -13.80 5.54
C VAL A 74 14.19 -14.82 6.67
N ASP A 75 15.13 -15.77 6.69
CA ASP A 75 15.28 -16.75 7.77
C ASP A 75 16.30 -16.27 8.83
N LEU A 76 15.81 -15.74 9.95
CA LEU A 76 16.64 -15.22 11.03
C LEU A 76 17.42 -16.32 11.77
N ARG A 77 17.07 -17.60 11.62
CA ARG A 77 17.82 -18.69 12.27
C ARG A 77 19.24 -18.79 11.73
N LYS A 78 19.43 -18.40 10.46
CA LYS A 78 20.74 -18.31 9.81
C LYS A 78 21.60 -17.15 10.34
N LEU A 79 21.02 -16.18 11.03
CA LEU A 79 21.78 -15.11 11.69
C LEU A 79 22.46 -15.58 12.97
N LYS A 80 21.89 -16.58 13.65
CA LYS A 80 22.45 -17.12 14.90
C LYS A 80 23.73 -17.94 14.70
N THR A 81 23.98 -18.39 13.47
CA THR A 81 25.20 -19.14 13.12
C THR A 81 26.36 -18.25 12.75
N GLU A 82 26.12 -16.95 12.53
CA GLU A 82 27.17 -15.97 12.25
C GLU A 82 27.73 -15.39 13.57
N PRO A 83 29.05 -15.12 13.66
CA PRO A 83 29.63 -14.43 14.81
C PRO A 83 28.87 -13.11 15.04
N ALA A 84 28.76 -12.67 16.29
CA ALA A 84 28.05 -11.45 16.71
C ALA A 84 28.69 -10.16 16.15
N ALA A 85 28.69 -10.00 14.83
CA ALA A 85 29.04 -8.77 14.14
C ALA A 85 27.81 -7.86 14.16
N LYS A 86 28.01 -6.57 14.49
CA LYS A 86 26.94 -5.56 14.47
C LYS A 86 26.31 -5.36 13.08
N ILE A 87 26.98 -5.82 12.02
CA ILE A 87 26.54 -5.71 10.63
C ILE A 87 26.83 -7.06 9.95
N ILE A 88 25.80 -7.68 9.38
CA ILE A 88 25.93 -8.94 8.65
C ILE A 88 26.53 -8.64 7.27
N PRO A 89 27.56 -9.37 6.80
CA PRO A 89 28.11 -9.20 5.47
C PRO A 89 27.02 -9.43 4.38
N PRO A 90 26.98 -8.63 3.29
CA PRO A 90 25.95 -8.76 2.24
C PRO A 90 25.87 -10.16 1.62
N ARG A 91 27.02 -10.85 1.48
CA ARG A 91 27.06 -12.24 0.98
C ARG A 91 26.32 -13.22 1.89
N ALA A 92 26.41 -13.04 3.20
CA ALA A 92 25.68 -13.86 4.16
C ALA A 92 24.18 -13.54 4.08
N PHE A 93 23.80 -12.26 3.97
CA PHE A 93 22.41 -11.84 3.80
C PHE A 93 21.72 -12.46 2.57
N ASN A 94 22.38 -12.46 1.40
CA ASN A 94 21.85 -13.03 0.15
C ASN A 94 21.56 -14.56 0.23
N THR A 95 22.12 -15.25 1.21
CA THR A 95 21.82 -16.69 1.44
C THR A 95 20.69 -16.90 2.44
N MET A 96 20.25 -15.84 3.11
CA MET A 96 19.21 -15.83 4.13
C MET A 96 17.86 -15.43 3.59
N ASP A 97 17.83 -14.71 2.47
CA ASP A 97 16.62 -14.20 1.86
C ASP A 97 16.20 -14.94 0.58
N THR A 98 14.92 -14.84 0.25
CA THR A 98 14.36 -15.24 -1.05
C THR A 98 13.37 -14.18 -1.46
N ALA A 99 13.56 -13.63 -2.66
CA ALA A 99 12.74 -12.55 -3.18
C ALA A 99 11.87 -13.05 -4.34
N HIS A 100 10.56 -12.79 -4.26
CA HIS A 100 9.63 -12.94 -5.37
C HIS A 100 9.15 -11.56 -5.80
N THR A 101 9.20 -11.27 -7.10
CA THR A 101 8.83 -9.96 -7.63
C THR A 101 7.61 -10.05 -8.52
N LEU A 102 6.66 -9.13 -8.32
CA LEU A 102 5.61 -8.83 -9.29
C LEU A 102 5.96 -7.52 -9.97
N GLN A 103 5.88 -7.48 -11.30
CA GLN A 103 6.09 -6.27 -12.07
C GLN A 103 4.88 -6.01 -12.96
N THR A 104 4.52 -4.73 -13.09
CA THR A 104 3.54 -4.26 -14.06
C THR A 104 3.93 -2.88 -14.56
N VAL A 105 3.44 -2.52 -15.74
CA VAL A 105 3.62 -1.18 -16.31
C VAL A 105 2.26 -0.48 -16.32
N LEU A 106 2.22 0.73 -15.74
CA LEU A 106 1.04 1.58 -15.75
C LEU A 106 1.24 2.71 -16.78
N PRO A 107 0.40 2.78 -17.84
CA PRO A 107 0.48 3.83 -18.83
C PRO A 107 -0.01 5.15 -18.24
N GLY A 108 0.71 6.24 -18.51
CA GLY A 108 0.32 7.61 -18.17
C GLY A 108 -0.32 8.34 -19.34
N ARG A 109 -0.32 9.67 -19.29
CA ARG A 109 -0.86 10.53 -20.36
C ARG A 109 -0.22 10.21 -21.71
N ASN A 110 -0.96 10.45 -22.80
CA ASN A 110 -0.50 10.30 -24.19
C ASN A 110 -0.02 8.88 -24.59
N VAL A 111 -0.30 7.85 -23.79
CA VAL A 111 -0.02 6.45 -24.13
C VAL A 111 -1.32 5.76 -24.57
N VAL A 112 -1.47 5.55 -25.88
CA VAL A 112 -2.62 4.87 -26.49
C VAL A 112 -2.24 3.42 -26.77
N ARG A 113 -3.13 2.46 -26.47
CA ARG A 113 -2.88 1.04 -26.76
C ARG A 113 -3.06 0.75 -28.25
N GLU A 114 -2.42 -0.31 -28.76
CA GLU A 114 -2.47 -0.71 -30.17
C GLU A 114 -3.89 -0.85 -30.74
N ASP A 115 -4.84 -1.30 -29.93
CA ASP A 115 -6.25 -1.46 -30.31
C ASP A 115 -7.08 -0.16 -30.21
N GLY A 116 -6.43 0.97 -29.95
CA GLY A 116 -7.05 2.29 -29.91
C GLY A 116 -7.67 2.66 -28.56
N LEU A 117 -7.43 1.91 -27.48
CA LEU A 117 -7.88 2.34 -26.15
C LEU A 117 -7.25 3.69 -25.78
N SER A 118 -8.11 4.59 -25.26
CA SER A 118 -7.68 5.87 -24.71
C SER A 118 -6.64 5.67 -23.58
N PRO A 119 -5.77 6.65 -23.27
CA PRO A 119 -4.80 6.49 -22.20
C PRO A 119 -5.43 6.15 -20.85
N ARG A 120 -6.57 6.76 -20.53
CA ARG A 120 -7.33 6.48 -19.30
C ARG A 120 -7.88 5.05 -19.28
N ASP A 121 -8.42 4.57 -20.40
CA ASP A 121 -8.94 3.20 -20.50
C ASP A 121 -7.83 2.16 -20.52
N TYR A 122 -6.70 2.47 -21.14
CA TYR A 122 -5.53 1.61 -21.09
C TYR A 122 -5.00 1.50 -19.65
N PHE A 123 -4.98 2.61 -18.90
CA PHE A 123 -4.66 2.60 -17.48
C PHE A 123 -5.63 1.72 -16.67
N ARG A 124 -6.96 1.84 -16.90
CA ARG A 124 -7.98 0.97 -16.28
C ARG A 124 -7.68 -0.52 -16.48
N VAL A 125 -7.44 -0.91 -17.72
CA VAL A 125 -7.17 -2.31 -18.07
C VAL A 125 -5.85 -2.77 -17.47
N SER A 126 -4.81 -1.91 -17.48
CA SER A 126 -3.50 -2.23 -16.90
C SER A 126 -3.56 -2.47 -15.39
N VAL A 127 -4.41 -1.72 -14.67
CA VAL A 127 -4.66 -1.98 -13.24
C VAL A 127 -5.29 -3.36 -13.04
N PHE A 128 -6.31 -3.71 -13.83
CA PHE A 128 -6.95 -5.03 -13.73
C PHE A 128 -5.95 -6.17 -14.03
N GLU A 129 -5.15 -6.03 -15.08
CA GLU A 129 -4.13 -7.00 -15.48
C GLU A 129 -3.03 -7.14 -14.42
N ALA A 130 -2.66 -6.05 -13.74
CA ALA A 130 -1.69 -6.10 -12.64
C ALA A 130 -2.10 -7.06 -11.51
N LEU A 131 -3.41 -7.15 -11.21
CA LEU A 131 -3.90 -8.08 -10.19
C LEU A 131 -3.92 -9.54 -10.65
N GLN A 132 -3.85 -9.84 -11.94
CA GLN A 132 -3.82 -11.23 -12.43
C GLN A 132 -2.50 -11.94 -12.09
N GLY A 133 -1.50 -11.19 -11.61
CA GLY A 133 -0.23 -11.70 -11.15
C GLY A 133 -0.32 -12.72 -10.01
N LYS A 134 0.69 -13.59 -9.95
CA LYS A 134 0.91 -14.55 -8.85
C LYS A 134 2.32 -14.37 -8.29
N VAL A 135 2.42 -14.20 -6.98
CA VAL A 135 3.70 -14.10 -6.25
C VAL A 135 3.99 -15.37 -5.46
N VAL A 136 2.95 -16.10 -5.07
CA VAL A 136 3.03 -17.29 -4.22
C VAL A 136 2.98 -18.58 -5.04
N ALA A 137 3.27 -19.72 -4.41
CA ALA A 137 3.39 -21.03 -5.04
C ALA A 137 2.24 -21.39 -6.02
N GLN A 138 2.57 -22.24 -7.00
CA GLN A 138 1.60 -22.76 -7.97
C GLN A 138 0.38 -23.37 -7.27
N GLY A 139 -0.81 -22.98 -7.71
CA GLY A 139 -2.09 -23.43 -7.14
C GLY A 139 -2.73 -22.49 -6.12
N HIS A 140 -2.04 -21.42 -5.70
CA HIS A 140 -2.65 -20.36 -4.88
C HIS A 140 -3.42 -19.33 -5.73
N GLU A 141 -4.30 -18.58 -5.06
CA GLU A 141 -5.07 -17.48 -5.66
C GLU A 141 -4.15 -16.34 -6.17
N THR A 142 -4.55 -15.72 -7.28
CA THR A 142 -4.04 -14.45 -7.80
C THR A 142 -4.36 -13.30 -6.86
N LEU A 143 -3.72 -12.13 -7.07
CA LEU A 143 -4.12 -10.92 -6.35
C LEU A 143 -5.56 -10.51 -6.70
N LEU A 144 -6.01 -10.78 -7.92
CA LEU A 144 -7.37 -10.49 -8.39
C LEU A 144 -8.40 -11.31 -7.63
N GLU A 145 -8.19 -12.63 -7.52
CA GLU A 145 -9.07 -13.52 -6.76
C GLU A 145 -9.09 -13.14 -5.27
N THR A 146 -7.94 -12.78 -4.68
CA THR A 146 -7.89 -12.26 -3.31
C THR A 146 -8.74 -10.99 -3.18
N TYR A 147 -8.55 -10.03 -4.07
CA TYR A 147 -9.28 -8.76 -4.08
C TYR A 147 -10.79 -8.96 -4.24
N GLU A 148 -11.21 -9.75 -5.23
CA GLU A 148 -12.62 -10.03 -5.51
C GLU A 148 -13.29 -10.75 -4.35
N SER A 149 -12.57 -11.68 -3.71
CA SER A 149 -13.01 -12.34 -2.48
C SER A 149 -13.19 -11.33 -1.33
N LEU A 150 -12.26 -10.39 -1.14
CA LEU A 150 -12.36 -9.36 -0.11
C LEU A 150 -13.61 -8.49 -0.27
N VAL A 151 -13.99 -8.16 -1.51
CA VAL A 151 -15.14 -7.28 -1.81
C VAL A 151 -16.41 -8.02 -2.21
N SER A 152 -16.44 -9.35 -2.10
CA SER A 152 -17.54 -10.20 -2.59
C SER A 152 -18.93 -9.91 -1.99
N GLY A 153 -19.00 -9.27 -0.83
CA GLY A 153 -20.26 -8.81 -0.19
C GLY A 153 -20.56 -7.33 -0.36
N ARG A 154 -19.88 -6.64 -1.28
CA ARG A 154 -20.09 -5.22 -1.54
C ARG A 154 -21.19 -5.02 -2.59
N ASP A 155 -22.35 -4.58 -2.13
CA ASP A 155 -23.49 -4.28 -3.01
C ASP A 155 -23.59 -2.78 -3.37
N THR A 156 -22.65 -1.96 -2.90
CA THR A 156 -22.66 -0.52 -3.18
C THR A 156 -22.41 -0.28 -4.68
N PRO A 157 -23.37 0.31 -5.41
CA PRO A 157 -23.20 0.59 -6.83
C PRO A 157 -22.07 1.60 -7.07
N PHE A 158 -21.38 1.44 -8.19
CA PHE A 158 -20.42 2.43 -8.71
C PHE A 158 -20.83 2.89 -10.11
N LYS A 159 -20.20 3.94 -10.62
CA LYS A 159 -20.55 4.52 -11.92
C LYS A 159 -19.70 3.87 -13.02
N CYS A 160 -20.34 3.47 -14.11
CA CYS A 160 -19.67 2.96 -15.31
C CYS A 160 -18.68 4.01 -15.82
N PRO A 161 -17.41 3.65 -16.07
CA PRO A 161 -16.39 4.61 -16.53
C PRO A 161 -16.71 5.26 -17.88
N ALA A 162 -17.48 4.59 -18.73
CA ALA A 162 -17.81 5.09 -20.07
C ALA A 162 -19.07 5.96 -20.14
N CYS A 163 -20.13 5.61 -19.39
CA CYS A 163 -21.44 6.27 -19.53
C CYS A 163 -22.05 6.79 -18.21
N GLY A 164 -21.43 6.53 -17.06
CA GLY A 164 -21.94 6.95 -15.76
C GLY A 164 -23.17 6.20 -15.25
N ASN A 165 -23.65 5.16 -15.92
CA ASN A 165 -24.72 4.31 -15.39
C ASN A 165 -24.28 3.60 -14.11
N GLU A 166 -25.22 3.29 -13.22
CA GLU A 166 -24.92 2.52 -12.02
C GLU A 166 -24.66 1.05 -12.35
N ILE A 167 -23.60 0.52 -11.75
CA ILE A 167 -23.14 -0.85 -11.89
C ILE A 167 -23.02 -1.46 -10.51
N ILE A 168 -23.61 -2.63 -10.35
CA ILE A 168 -23.41 -3.47 -9.16
C ILE A 168 -22.05 -4.17 -9.35
N PRO A 169 -21.17 -4.20 -8.32
CA PRO A 169 -19.91 -4.92 -8.37
C PRO A 169 -20.07 -6.36 -8.88
N THR A 170 -19.19 -6.76 -9.79
CA THR A 170 -19.13 -8.11 -10.37
C THR A 170 -17.69 -8.62 -10.34
N VAL A 171 -17.54 -9.93 -10.46
CA VAL A 171 -16.25 -10.62 -10.53
C VAL A 171 -15.74 -10.62 -11.97
N GLY A 172 -14.44 -10.41 -12.16
CA GLY A 172 -13.77 -10.42 -13.45
C GLY A 172 -14.22 -9.30 -14.37
N ARG A 173 -14.68 -9.69 -15.56
CA ARG A 173 -15.13 -8.78 -16.63
C ARG A 173 -16.63 -8.92 -16.81
N SER A 174 -17.32 -7.79 -16.96
CA SER A 174 -18.74 -7.73 -17.28
C SER A 174 -19.02 -6.57 -18.24
N ASN A 175 -20.27 -6.39 -18.65
CA ASN A 175 -20.66 -5.34 -19.58
C ASN A 175 -21.69 -4.42 -18.93
N CYS A 176 -21.52 -3.12 -19.13
CA CYS A 176 -22.57 -2.16 -18.86
C CYS A 176 -23.69 -2.27 -19.90
N ARG A 177 -24.89 -1.78 -19.57
CA ARG A 177 -26.01 -1.63 -20.52
C ARG A 177 -25.68 -0.74 -21.74
N CYS A 178 -24.65 0.11 -21.65
CA CYS A 178 -24.15 0.88 -22.80
C CYS A 178 -23.25 0.06 -23.74
N GLY A 179 -22.94 -1.19 -23.41
CA GLY A 179 -22.06 -2.07 -24.18
C GLY A 179 -20.58 -2.00 -23.79
N ALA A 180 -20.16 -1.02 -22.98
CA ALA A 180 -18.77 -0.90 -22.51
C ALA A 180 -18.39 -2.02 -21.54
N GLU A 181 -17.14 -2.48 -21.64
CA GLU A 181 -16.53 -3.41 -20.68
C GLU A 181 -16.35 -2.73 -19.31
N VAL A 182 -16.72 -3.46 -18.27
CA VAL A 182 -16.55 -3.12 -16.86
C VAL A 182 -15.68 -4.18 -16.22
N LEU A 183 -14.65 -3.72 -15.52
CA LEU A 183 -13.69 -4.55 -14.81
C LEU A 183 -14.06 -4.57 -13.32
N SER A 184 -13.83 -5.68 -12.63
CA SER A 184 -14.07 -5.79 -11.19
C SER A 184 -13.29 -4.75 -10.38
N THR A 185 -12.16 -4.27 -10.89
CA THR A 185 -11.33 -3.19 -10.32
C THR A 185 -11.88 -1.79 -10.60
N ASP A 186 -12.85 -1.59 -11.49
CA ASP A 186 -13.41 -0.26 -11.78
C ASP A 186 -14.12 0.35 -10.55
N GLN A 187 -14.61 -0.48 -9.62
CA GLN A 187 -15.17 -0.03 -8.34
C GLN A 187 -14.13 0.71 -7.46
N LEU A 188 -12.83 0.51 -7.71
CA LEU A 188 -11.76 1.23 -7.03
C LEU A 188 -11.61 2.65 -7.57
N ARG A 189 -12.12 2.94 -8.78
CA ARG A 189 -12.15 4.30 -9.35
C ARG A 189 -10.78 4.96 -9.50
N PHE A 190 -9.69 4.19 -9.60
CA PHE A 190 -8.35 4.73 -9.87
C PHE A 190 -8.29 5.58 -11.13
N HIS A 191 -9.09 5.22 -12.15
CA HIS A 191 -9.18 5.94 -13.42
C HIS A 191 -9.71 7.37 -13.30
N GLU A 192 -10.37 7.72 -12.19
CA GLU A 192 -10.81 9.09 -11.93
C GLU A 192 -9.68 9.99 -11.45
N ARG A 193 -8.61 9.41 -10.92
CA ARG A 193 -7.38 10.13 -10.54
C ARG A 193 -6.41 10.28 -11.70
N PHE A 194 -6.67 9.59 -12.81
CA PHE A 194 -5.85 9.67 -14.01
C PHE A 194 -5.84 11.10 -14.55
N ASN A 195 -4.65 11.66 -14.74
CA ASN A 195 -4.44 13.00 -15.25
C ASN A 195 -4.08 12.95 -16.72
N GLU A 196 -4.99 13.39 -17.58
CA GLU A 196 -4.76 13.40 -19.03
C GLU A 196 -3.76 14.48 -19.48
N THR A 197 -3.57 15.52 -18.67
CA THR A 197 -2.74 16.69 -19.05
C THR A 197 -1.44 16.77 -18.26
N GLY A 198 -1.42 16.23 -17.04
CA GLY A 198 -0.29 16.25 -16.11
C GLY A 198 0.29 14.87 -15.83
N PRO A 199 1.30 14.80 -14.94
CA PRO A 199 1.92 13.54 -14.58
C PRO A 199 0.98 12.64 -13.78
N ASN A 200 1.16 11.33 -13.92
CA ASN A 200 0.39 10.27 -13.29
C ASN A 200 1.16 9.51 -12.20
N GLY A 201 2.32 10.02 -11.77
CA GLY A 201 3.10 9.40 -10.70
C GLY A 201 2.32 9.19 -9.39
N GLU A 202 1.46 10.15 -9.01
CA GLU A 202 0.60 10.02 -7.82
C GLU A 202 -0.44 8.90 -7.95
N PRO A 203 -1.32 8.86 -8.98
CA PRO A 203 -2.24 7.73 -9.15
C PRO A 203 -1.54 6.39 -9.34
N HIS A 204 -0.37 6.35 -10.00
CA HIS A 204 0.42 5.12 -10.12
C HIS A 204 0.97 4.66 -8.76
N GLY A 205 1.40 5.60 -7.91
CA GLY A 205 1.78 5.34 -6.54
C GLY A 205 0.62 4.79 -5.70
N GLU A 206 -0.59 5.32 -5.85
CA GLU A 206 -1.79 4.78 -5.19
C GLU A 206 -2.07 3.33 -5.60
N VAL A 207 -1.97 3.00 -6.88
CA VAL A 207 -2.14 1.61 -7.37
C VAL A 207 -1.09 0.70 -6.75
N MET A 208 0.19 1.11 -6.72
CA MET A 208 1.26 0.33 -6.09
C MET A 208 0.97 0.04 -4.61
N ARG A 209 0.57 1.05 -3.83
CA ARG A 209 0.23 0.89 -2.40
C ARG A 209 -0.97 -0.03 -2.19
N PHE A 210 -1.96 0.05 -3.09
CA PHE A 210 -3.06 -0.90 -3.10
C PHE A 210 -2.59 -2.33 -3.36
N LEU A 211 -1.72 -2.55 -4.35
CA LEU A 211 -1.19 -3.88 -4.65
C LEU A 211 -0.35 -4.45 -3.50
N GLU A 212 0.42 -3.63 -2.76
CA GLU A 212 1.14 -4.06 -1.55
C GLU A 212 0.20 -4.64 -0.50
N ILE A 213 -0.93 -3.96 -0.24
CA ILE A 213 -1.94 -4.40 0.75
C ILE A 213 -2.62 -5.68 0.29
N VAL A 214 -3.00 -5.79 -0.99
CA VAL A 214 -3.60 -7.02 -1.54
C VAL A 214 -2.60 -8.18 -1.48
N LEU A 215 -1.33 -7.93 -1.79
CA LEU A 215 -0.25 -8.91 -1.68
C LEU A 215 -0.05 -9.40 -0.24
N LEU A 216 -0.10 -8.50 0.75
CA LEU A 216 -0.05 -8.89 2.17
C LEU A 216 -1.16 -9.88 2.51
N VAL A 217 -2.41 -9.56 2.14
CA VAL A 217 -3.55 -10.44 2.41
C VAL A 217 -3.40 -11.77 1.66
N ASN A 218 -2.99 -11.74 0.40
CA ASN A 218 -2.78 -12.92 -0.43
C ASN A 218 -1.75 -13.88 0.20
N VAL A 219 -0.63 -13.35 0.69
CA VAL A 219 0.42 -14.12 1.37
C VAL A 219 -0.05 -14.66 2.72
N LEU A 220 -0.77 -13.87 3.52
CA LEU A 220 -1.33 -14.34 4.78
C LEU A 220 -2.33 -15.48 4.57
N ARG A 221 -3.19 -15.38 3.54
CA ARG A 221 -4.11 -16.46 3.14
C ARG A 221 -3.37 -17.70 2.71
N TYR A 222 -2.25 -17.58 2.00
CA TYR A 222 -1.41 -18.72 1.65
C TYR A 222 -0.97 -19.51 2.88
N PHE A 223 -0.58 -18.84 3.97
CA PHE A 223 -0.21 -19.54 5.20
C PHE A 223 -1.36 -20.34 5.82
N LEU A 224 -2.62 -20.03 5.51
CA LEU A 224 -3.79 -20.78 5.98
C LEU A 224 -4.15 -22.00 5.13
N THR A 225 -3.47 -22.22 3.99
CA THR A 225 -3.80 -23.29 3.04
C THR A 225 -3.38 -24.68 3.53
N SER A 226 -2.44 -24.79 4.46
CA SER A 226 -1.97 -26.06 4.99
C SER A 226 -1.60 -25.99 6.47
N GLU A 227 -1.74 -27.11 7.16
CA GLU A 227 -1.42 -27.21 8.59
C GLU A 227 0.07 -26.92 8.89
N SER A 228 0.98 -27.29 7.99
CA SER A 228 2.40 -26.99 8.12
C SER A 228 2.68 -25.49 8.00
N ALA A 229 2.02 -24.80 7.07
CA ALA A 229 2.16 -23.37 6.88
C ALA A 229 1.55 -22.58 8.05
N VAL A 230 0.36 -22.97 8.54
CA VAL A 230 -0.27 -22.29 9.68
C VAL A 230 0.62 -22.38 10.92
N ARG A 231 1.23 -23.55 11.18
CA ARG A 231 2.07 -23.76 12.36
C ARG A 231 3.28 -22.84 12.45
N VAL A 232 3.80 -22.37 11.32
CA VAL A 232 4.94 -21.44 11.32
C VAL A 232 4.52 -19.97 11.38
N LEU A 233 3.25 -19.67 11.14
CA LEU A 233 2.72 -18.30 11.08
C LEU A 233 3.02 -17.46 12.34
N PRO A 234 2.95 -18.00 13.59
CA PRO A 234 3.31 -17.23 14.79
C PRO A 234 4.79 -16.87 14.93
N ASP A 235 5.68 -17.54 14.20
CA ASP A 235 7.12 -17.29 14.25
C ASP A 235 7.57 -16.28 13.16
N ILE A 236 6.62 -15.76 12.39
CA ILE A 236 6.85 -14.84 11.27
C ILE A 236 6.41 -13.42 11.66
N ALA A 237 7.30 -12.46 11.45
CA ALA A 237 6.92 -11.04 11.41
C ALA A 237 6.66 -10.61 9.97
N PHE A 238 5.49 -10.04 9.71
CA PHE A 238 5.16 -9.40 8.44
C PHE A 238 5.48 -7.91 8.50
N VAL A 239 6.25 -7.43 7.53
CA VAL A 239 6.75 -6.05 7.48
C VAL A 239 6.33 -5.41 6.18
N LEU A 240 5.71 -4.24 6.26
CA LEU A 240 5.43 -3.40 5.09
C LEU A 240 6.32 -2.16 5.10
N ASP A 241 6.99 -1.85 3.98
CA ASP A 241 7.74 -0.61 3.79
C ASP A 241 6.81 0.49 3.26
N GLY A 242 6.09 1.10 4.18
CA GLY A 242 5.05 2.07 3.91
C GLY A 242 3.95 2.04 4.96
N PRO A 243 2.99 2.98 4.91
CA PRO A 243 1.88 3.00 5.85
C PRO A 243 0.98 1.77 5.68
N LEU A 244 0.54 1.17 6.80
CA LEU A 244 -0.56 0.18 6.79
C LEU A 244 -1.93 0.80 6.54
N ALA A 245 -2.01 2.13 6.52
CA ALA A 245 -3.24 2.86 6.30
C ALA A 245 -3.59 2.91 4.82
N ALA A 246 -4.88 2.72 4.52
CA ALA A 246 -5.42 2.88 3.17
C ALA A 246 -5.97 4.30 3.00
N PHE A 247 -5.46 5.03 2.00
CA PHE A 247 -5.86 6.39 1.67
C PHE A 247 -6.36 6.48 0.23
N GLY A 248 -6.98 7.61 -0.13
CA GLY A 248 -7.42 7.86 -1.51
C GLY A 248 -8.46 6.85 -1.99
N GLN A 249 -8.32 6.43 -3.25
CA GLN A 249 -9.34 5.64 -3.95
C GLN A 249 -9.55 4.23 -3.35
N TYR A 250 -8.51 3.63 -2.78
CA TYR A 250 -8.59 2.31 -2.14
C TYR A 250 -8.92 2.35 -0.64
N ALA A 251 -9.17 3.54 -0.06
CA ALA A 251 -9.59 3.66 1.35
C ALA A 251 -10.89 2.88 1.64
N SER A 252 -11.77 2.76 0.64
CA SER A 252 -13.00 1.94 0.74
C SER A 252 -12.73 0.46 1.02
N LEU A 253 -11.51 -0.02 0.78
CA LEU A 253 -11.10 -1.40 1.05
C LEU A 253 -10.74 -1.64 2.52
N ALA A 254 -10.43 -0.59 3.30
CA ALA A 254 -9.92 -0.71 4.67
C ALA A 254 -10.80 -1.59 5.58
N PRO A 255 -12.15 -1.48 5.58
CA PRO A 255 -12.99 -2.34 6.41
C PRO A 255 -12.88 -3.83 6.04
N TYR A 256 -12.79 -4.15 4.74
CA TYR A 256 -12.68 -5.51 4.23
C TYR A 256 -11.32 -6.13 4.57
N VAL A 257 -10.24 -5.38 4.40
CA VAL A 257 -8.89 -5.81 4.82
C VAL A 257 -8.84 -6.02 6.32
N LYS A 258 -9.40 -5.10 7.14
CA LYS A 258 -9.45 -5.27 8.60
C LYS A 258 -10.23 -6.51 9.02
N ALA A 259 -11.36 -6.79 8.37
CA ALA A 259 -12.15 -8.00 8.61
C ALA A 259 -11.37 -9.28 8.26
N GLU A 260 -10.67 -9.28 7.13
CA GLU A 260 -9.88 -10.43 6.71
C GLU A 260 -8.66 -10.66 7.60
N LEU A 261 -7.94 -9.60 7.98
CA LEU A 261 -6.84 -9.70 8.93
C LEU A 261 -7.31 -10.25 10.29
N ARG A 262 -8.50 -9.84 10.76
CA ARG A 262 -9.10 -10.40 11.96
C ARG A 262 -9.40 -11.89 11.80
N ARG A 263 -10.02 -12.29 10.70
CA ARG A 263 -10.32 -13.71 10.40
C ARG A 263 -9.05 -14.56 10.40
N ILE A 264 -7.98 -14.08 9.75
CA ILE A 264 -6.69 -14.78 9.69
C ILE A 264 -6.05 -14.85 11.08
N HIS A 265 -6.13 -13.77 11.86
CA HIS A 265 -5.63 -13.73 13.23
C HIS A 265 -6.34 -14.73 14.14
N GLU A 266 -7.68 -14.79 14.07
CA GLU A 266 -8.50 -15.75 14.80
C GLU A 266 -8.18 -17.20 14.41
N GLU A 267 -8.03 -17.48 13.11
CA GLU A 267 -7.62 -18.81 12.63
C GLU A 267 -6.21 -19.20 13.11
N SER A 268 -5.27 -18.24 13.12
CA SER A 268 -3.94 -18.44 13.70
C SER A 268 -4.04 -18.82 15.18
N ILE A 269 -4.81 -18.06 15.97
CA ILE A 269 -5.01 -18.36 17.40
C ILE A 269 -5.65 -19.72 17.59
N LYS A 270 -6.70 -20.03 16.83
CA LYS A 270 -7.44 -21.29 16.95
C LYS A 270 -6.56 -22.50 16.68
N ARG A 271 -5.65 -22.43 15.69
CA ARG A 271 -4.82 -23.57 15.27
C ARG A 271 -3.46 -23.65 15.97
N THR A 272 -2.95 -22.53 16.48
CA THR A 272 -1.58 -22.45 17.04
C THR A 272 -1.51 -21.91 18.47
N GLY A 273 -2.62 -21.38 19.00
CA GLY A 273 -2.67 -20.65 20.27
C GLY A 273 -2.08 -19.24 20.21
N ARG A 274 -1.69 -18.74 19.03
CA ARG A 274 -0.97 -17.47 18.86
C ARG A 274 -1.46 -16.68 17.64
N GLY A 275 -1.40 -15.35 17.76
CA GLY A 275 -1.82 -14.42 16.72
C GLY A 275 -0.70 -14.04 15.74
N LEU A 276 -1.06 -13.13 14.83
CA LEU A 276 -0.15 -12.55 13.83
C LEU A 276 0.69 -11.41 14.39
N LEU A 277 1.90 -11.24 13.86
CA LEU A 277 2.71 -10.04 14.04
C LEU A 277 2.87 -9.31 12.70
N ILE A 278 2.25 -8.13 12.58
CA ILE A 278 2.31 -7.27 11.40
C ILE A 278 2.73 -5.88 11.86
N PHE A 279 3.70 -5.26 11.18
CA PHE A 279 4.04 -3.85 11.41
C PHE A 279 4.50 -3.15 10.12
N SER A 280 4.37 -1.83 10.10
CA SER A 280 4.88 -0.97 9.03
C SER A 280 6.12 -0.21 9.47
N LEU A 281 6.92 0.19 8.48
CA LEU A 281 7.97 1.17 8.62
C LEU A 281 7.63 2.38 7.77
N ILE A 282 7.62 3.57 8.37
CA ILE A 282 7.41 4.84 7.66
C ILE A 282 8.69 5.65 7.83
N LYS A 283 9.40 5.89 6.71
CA LYS A 283 10.71 6.56 6.70
C LYS A 283 10.64 8.01 6.21
N THR A 284 9.62 8.34 5.42
CA THR A 284 9.47 9.64 4.76
C THR A 284 7.99 10.03 4.65
N GLY A 285 7.73 11.25 4.16
CA GLY A 285 6.40 11.74 3.84
C GLY A 285 5.76 12.54 4.97
N GLN A 286 4.52 12.97 4.74
CA GLN A 286 3.85 13.98 5.58
C GLN A 286 3.79 13.61 7.06
N PHE A 287 3.64 12.31 7.40
CA PHE A 287 3.63 11.87 8.80
C PHE A 287 4.98 12.10 9.49
N VAL A 288 6.08 11.72 8.83
CA VAL A 288 7.45 11.90 9.36
C VAL A 288 7.79 13.38 9.42
N GLU A 289 7.48 14.13 8.36
CA GLU A 289 7.70 15.59 8.33
C GLU A 289 6.87 16.34 9.39
N HIS A 290 5.65 15.89 9.65
CA HIS A 290 4.81 16.47 10.70
C HIS A 290 5.38 16.15 12.07
N PHE A 291 5.82 14.91 12.29
CA PHE A 291 6.46 14.50 13.52
C PHE A 291 7.76 15.28 13.78
N GLU A 292 8.60 15.44 12.77
CA GLU A 292 9.81 16.28 12.83
C GLU A 292 9.48 17.74 13.12
N ARG A 293 8.39 18.27 12.54
CA ARG A 293 7.93 19.65 12.82
C ARG A 293 7.39 19.83 14.23
N ILE A 294 6.79 18.79 14.83
CA ILE A 294 6.39 18.81 16.24
C ILE A 294 7.63 18.75 17.14
N ASP A 295 8.64 17.97 16.76
CA ASP A 295 9.91 17.81 17.48
C ASP A 295 10.92 18.94 17.21
N PHE A 296 10.45 20.08 16.67
CA PHE A 296 11.26 21.23 16.29
C PHE A 296 10.87 22.46 17.11
N ASP A 297 11.84 23.01 17.85
CA ASP A 297 11.72 24.30 18.52
C ASP A 297 12.23 25.42 17.61
N ARG A 298 11.45 26.50 17.51
CA ARG A 298 11.72 27.60 16.57
C ARG A 298 12.98 28.39 16.91
N GLU A 299 13.44 28.39 18.15
CA GLU A 299 14.64 29.10 18.60
C GLU A 299 15.85 28.16 18.72
N LYS A 300 15.64 26.90 19.09
CA LYS A 300 16.72 25.92 19.38
C LYS A 300 17.00 24.94 18.24
N GLY A 301 16.09 24.81 17.28
CA GLY A 301 16.18 23.81 16.22
C GLY A 301 15.59 22.45 16.64
N PRO A 302 16.09 21.31 16.13
CA PRO A 302 15.57 19.99 16.46
C PRO A 302 15.73 19.69 17.95
N ASP A 303 14.61 19.59 18.67
CA ASP A 303 14.60 19.50 20.13
C ASP A 303 14.88 18.07 20.62
N SER A 304 14.78 17.06 19.74
CA SER A 304 14.98 15.64 20.06
C SER A 304 14.17 15.18 21.28
N PHE A 305 13.02 15.82 21.52
CA PHE A 305 12.12 15.53 22.63
C PHE A 305 11.57 14.11 22.51
N PHE A 306 11.32 13.67 21.28
CA PHE A 306 10.98 12.28 21.00
C PHE A 306 12.22 11.43 20.67
N PRO A 307 12.28 10.17 21.15
CA PRO A 307 13.34 9.27 20.74
C PRO A 307 13.27 9.01 19.24
N ARG A 308 14.42 8.85 18.57
CA ARG A 308 14.56 8.60 17.11
C ARG A 308 13.75 7.40 16.57
N ARG A 309 13.14 6.59 17.44
CA ARG A 309 12.25 5.49 17.10
C ARG A 309 11.02 5.53 18.01
N VAL A 310 9.88 5.90 17.44
CA VAL A 310 8.57 5.84 18.12
C VAL A 310 7.73 4.75 17.47
N ARG A 311 7.08 3.92 18.28
CA ARG A 311 6.18 2.85 17.82
C ARG A 311 4.73 3.28 18.02
N PHE A 312 3.94 3.22 16.97
CA PHE A 312 2.50 3.44 17.03
C PHE A 312 1.78 2.12 16.70
N SER A 313 0.78 1.76 17.51
CA SER A 313 -0.10 0.61 17.26
C SER A 313 -1.52 1.09 17.01
N GLN A 314 -2.14 0.66 15.93
CA GLN A 314 -3.58 0.79 15.71
C GLN A 314 -4.26 -0.55 16.04
N VAL A 315 -5.32 -0.50 16.84
CA VAL A 315 -6.13 -1.68 17.25
C VAL A 315 -7.30 -1.90 16.29
#